data_AF-A0A817ZHM3-F1
#
_entry.id   AF-A0A817ZHM3-F1
#
_cell.length_a   1.000
_cell.length_b   1.000
_cell.length_c   1.000
_cell.angle_alpha   90.00
_cell.angle_beta   90.00
_cell.angle_gamma   90.00
#
_symmetry.space_group_name_H-M   'P 1'
#
loop_
_entity.id
_entity.type
_entity.pdbx_description
1 polymer ?
#
loop_
_entity_poly.entity_id
_entity_poly.type
_entity_poly.pdbx_seq_one_letter_code
_entity_poly.pdbx_strand_id
1 'polypeptide(L)'
;MLFVLIFHLISITSVSTQSRLYGPGLRASFQVPVRYFYLQSYDLKGHKLNYSTEPVDRIIFHLTRVSDQLSVHSYRKIDDLNDGIYLFRYRLYESVENLHLYIRFGNQDLEHIVKGHIYSDGCYCPQTNVTEWFDALECSSSLSTSQLRQDIKLFDKIDMNKVINKAQEKYFQYPQTYALCHYVIKNNKIYRKCHGEHIGFKSFSDAVLLSLSRKVVLPD
;
A
#
# COMPACT_ATOMS: atom_id res chain seq x y z
N MET A 1 54.12 -34.04 -20.84
CA MET A 1 53.32 -34.08 -19.59
C MET A 1 53.14 -32.66 -19.09
N LEU A 2 51.98 -32.40 -18.47
CA LEU A 2 51.60 -31.24 -17.66
C LEU A 2 50.97 -30.02 -18.39
N PHE A 3 49.66 -30.11 -18.61
CA PHE A 3 48.76 -28.95 -18.64
C PHE A 3 48.24 -28.75 -17.20
N VAL A 4 48.59 -27.64 -16.55
CA VAL A 4 48.04 -27.26 -15.24
C VAL A 4 46.86 -26.32 -15.47
N LEU A 5 45.65 -26.86 -15.36
CA LEU A 5 44.40 -26.10 -15.32
C LEU A 5 44.24 -25.50 -13.92
N ILE A 6 44.50 -24.20 -13.81
CA ILE A 6 44.23 -23.43 -12.59
C ILE A 6 42.71 -23.20 -12.51
N PHE A 7 42.02 -24.04 -11.76
CA PHE A 7 40.65 -23.77 -11.33
C PHE A 7 40.70 -22.65 -10.26
N HIS A 8 40.33 -21.43 -10.65
CA HIS A 8 39.95 -20.42 -9.67
C HIS A 8 38.64 -20.85 -9.01
N LEU A 9 38.76 -21.40 -7.80
CA LEU A 9 37.67 -21.53 -6.85
C LEU A 9 37.18 -20.12 -6.50
N ILE A 10 36.18 -19.65 -7.25
CA ILE A 10 35.33 -18.53 -6.83
C ILE A 10 34.56 -19.05 -5.62
N SER A 11 35.10 -18.81 -4.43
CA SER A 11 34.36 -19.01 -3.19
C SER A 11 33.24 -17.98 -3.19
N ILE A 12 32.03 -18.43 -3.51
CA ILE A 12 30.80 -17.69 -3.21
C ILE A 12 30.76 -17.63 -1.68
N THR A 13 31.28 -16.54 -1.12
CA THR A 13 31.09 -16.25 0.29
C THR A 13 29.60 -16.00 0.45
N SER A 14 28.90 -16.99 1.03
CA SER A 14 27.55 -16.75 1.52
C SER A 14 27.69 -15.70 2.61
N VAL A 15 27.38 -14.45 2.27
CA VAL A 15 27.30 -13.39 3.26
C VAL A 15 26.15 -13.80 4.18
N SER A 16 26.49 -14.27 5.37
CA SER A 16 25.49 -14.58 6.39
C SER A 16 24.90 -13.25 6.84
N THR A 17 23.63 -13.04 6.54
CA THR A 17 22.88 -11.82 6.84
C THR A 17 21.85 -12.10 7.92
N GLN A 18 21.58 -11.09 8.75
CA GLN A 18 20.43 -11.11 9.66
C GLN A 18 19.41 -10.10 9.13
N SER A 19 18.26 -10.57 8.64
CA SER A 19 17.20 -9.71 8.12
C SER A 19 16.12 -9.45 9.18
N ARG A 20 15.50 -8.28 9.14
CA ARG A 20 14.42 -7.88 10.07
C ARG A 20 13.23 -7.27 9.33
N LEU A 21 12.03 -7.63 9.78
CA LEU A 21 10.77 -7.11 9.25
C LEU A 21 10.33 -5.86 10.02
N TYR A 22 9.80 -4.86 9.33
CA TYR A 22 9.19 -3.67 9.93
C TYR A 22 8.17 -3.02 9.00
N GLY A 23 7.32 -2.15 9.53
CA GLY A 23 6.36 -1.38 8.75
C GLY A 23 4.90 -1.68 9.08
N PRO A 24 3.98 -0.87 8.55
CA PRO A 24 2.63 -0.79 9.07
C PRO A 24 1.77 -2.02 8.70
N GLY A 25 2.05 -2.67 7.56
CA GLY A 25 1.38 -3.89 7.11
C GLY A 25 1.59 -5.12 8.00
N LEU A 26 2.39 -5.02 9.06
CA LEU A 26 2.55 -6.05 10.09
C LEU A 26 1.51 -5.92 11.22
N ARG A 27 0.60 -4.95 11.15
CA ARG A 27 -0.44 -4.67 12.16
C ARG A 27 -1.84 -4.77 11.55
N ALA A 28 -2.80 -5.33 12.28
CA ALA A 28 -4.17 -5.50 11.79
C ALA A 28 -4.86 -4.15 11.52
N SER A 29 -4.60 -3.15 12.38
CA SER A 29 -5.17 -1.79 12.30
C SER A 29 -4.78 -1.03 11.02
N PHE A 30 -3.69 -1.40 10.35
CA PHE A 30 -3.28 -0.76 9.10
C PHE A 30 -4.17 -1.19 7.93
N GLN A 31 -5.28 -0.47 7.74
CA GLN A 31 -6.30 -0.83 6.77
C GLN A 31 -6.22 0.03 5.51
N VAL A 32 -5.55 -0.53 4.50
CA VAL A 32 -5.41 0.04 3.14
C VAL A 32 -5.69 -1.04 2.10
N PRO A 33 -5.99 -0.69 0.83
CA PRO A 33 -6.24 -1.68 -0.23
C PRO A 33 -5.11 -2.69 -0.41
N VAL A 34 -3.87 -2.22 -0.34
CA VAL A 34 -2.65 -3.02 -0.46
C VAL A 34 -1.79 -2.70 0.74
N ARG A 35 -1.69 -3.65 1.66
CA ARG A 35 -0.83 -3.57 2.84
C ARG A 35 0.61 -3.74 2.42
N TYR A 36 1.52 -3.12 3.17
CA TYR A 36 2.94 -3.21 2.86
C TYR A 36 3.80 -3.19 4.12
N PHE A 37 4.95 -3.84 4.02
CA PHE A 37 5.99 -3.85 5.04
C PHE A 37 7.34 -4.02 4.36
N TYR A 38 8.41 -3.87 5.13
CA TYR A 38 9.77 -3.88 4.66
C TYR A 38 10.55 -5.00 5.33
N LEU A 39 11.56 -5.49 4.63
CA LEU A 39 12.65 -6.29 5.17
C LEU A 39 13.93 -5.50 4.97
N GLN A 40 14.71 -5.30 6.04
CA GLN A 40 16.06 -4.73 5.97
C GLN A 40 17.08 -5.83 6.23
N SER A 41 18.07 -5.96 5.36
CA SER A 41 19.23 -6.84 5.54
C SER A 41 20.30 -6.17 6.41
N TYR A 42 20.93 -6.96 7.29
CA TYR A 42 22.05 -6.55 8.13
C TYR A 42 23.24 -7.51 7.98
N ASP A 43 24.45 -7.00 8.18
CA ASP A 43 25.66 -7.82 8.33
C ASP A 43 25.69 -8.56 9.69
N LEU A 44 26.66 -9.46 9.86
CA LEU A 44 26.87 -10.19 11.12
C LEU A 44 27.21 -9.29 12.33
N LYS A 45 27.61 -8.04 12.08
CA LYS A 45 27.91 -7.05 13.12
C LYS A 45 26.71 -6.16 13.45
N GLY A 46 25.57 -6.37 12.78
CA GLY A 46 24.33 -5.61 12.97
C GLY A 46 24.29 -4.26 12.22
N HIS A 47 25.16 -4.02 11.24
CA HIS A 47 25.08 -2.85 10.38
C HIS A 47 24.11 -3.10 9.22
N LYS A 48 23.34 -2.07 8.88
CA LYS A 48 22.46 -2.11 7.71
C LYS A 48 23.29 -2.28 6.45
N LEU A 49 22.86 -3.21 5.60
CA LEU A 49 23.38 -3.33 4.25
C LEU A 49 22.68 -2.31 3.35
N ASN A 50 23.44 -1.76 2.40
CA ASN A 50 22.98 -0.77 1.42
C ASN A 50 22.99 -1.33 0.00
N TYR A 51 22.89 -2.66 -0.13
CA TYR A 51 22.87 -3.39 -1.40
C TYR A 51 21.99 -4.63 -1.26
N SER A 52 21.43 -5.08 -2.39
CA SER A 52 20.60 -6.27 -2.48
C SER A 52 21.40 -7.53 -2.13
N THR A 53 20.85 -8.37 -1.27
CA THR A 53 21.51 -9.60 -0.81
C THR A 53 20.88 -10.86 -1.40
N GLU A 54 19.61 -10.78 -1.80
CA GLU A 54 18.85 -11.86 -2.42
C GLU A 54 18.09 -11.37 -3.66
N PRO A 55 18.09 -12.12 -4.77
CA PRO A 55 17.26 -11.78 -5.91
C PRO A 55 15.79 -12.12 -5.59
N VAL A 56 14.87 -11.27 -6.06
CA VAL A 56 13.44 -11.33 -5.68
C VAL A 56 12.78 -12.67 -6.02
N ASP A 57 13.19 -13.30 -7.12
CA ASP A 57 12.67 -14.59 -7.58
C ASP A 57 13.02 -15.77 -6.66
N ARG A 58 14.02 -15.63 -5.79
CA ARG A 58 14.39 -16.63 -4.78
C ARG A 58 13.71 -16.44 -3.42
N ILE A 59 13.06 -15.30 -3.21
CA ILE A 59 12.38 -15.00 -1.95
C ILE A 59 11.00 -15.67 -1.96
N ILE A 60 10.74 -16.49 -0.94
CA ILE A 60 9.42 -17.10 -0.75
C ILE A 60 8.60 -16.20 0.16
N PHE A 61 7.35 -15.93 -0.20
CA PHE A 61 6.41 -15.16 0.63
C PHE A 61 5.03 -15.81 0.65
N HIS A 62 4.66 -16.39 1.80
CA HIS A 62 3.37 -17.07 2.02
C HIS A 62 2.52 -16.36 3.07
N LEU A 63 1.21 -16.45 2.87
CA LEU A 63 0.19 -15.95 3.76
C LEU A 63 -0.74 -17.10 4.12
N THR A 64 -0.80 -17.46 5.40
CA THR A 64 -1.70 -18.51 5.91
C THR A 64 -2.56 -18.00 7.06
N ARG A 65 -3.74 -18.59 7.25
CA ARG A 65 -4.56 -18.30 8.43
C ARG A 65 -3.96 -19.04 9.62
N VAL A 66 -3.86 -18.39 10.77
CA VAL A 66 -3.32 -19.05 11.97
C VAL A 66 -4.24 -20.19 12.45
N SER A 67 -5.55 -20.08 12.23
CA SER A 67 -6.55 -21.03 12.73
C SER A 67 -6.46 -22.43 12.13
N ASP A 68 -6.23 -22.51 10.81
CA ASP A 68 -6.31 -23.75 10.03
C ASP A 68 -5.06 -24.00 9.17
N GLN A 69 -4.10 -23.07 9.17
CA GLN A 69 -2.89 -23.08 8.35
C GLN A 69 -3.13 -23.11 6.83
N LEU A 70 -4.35 -22.84 6.38
CA LEU A 70 -4.68 -22.77 4.97
C LEU A 70 -4.16 -21.48 4.35
N SER A 71 -3.77 -21.56 3.08
CA SER A 71 -3.33 -20.40 2.31
C SER A 71 -4.46 -19.40 2.13
N VAL A 72 -4.15 -18.12 2.28
CA VAL A 72 -5.12 -17.03 2.12
C VAL A 72 -5.17 -16.55 0.68
N HIS A 73 -6.37 -16.42 0.12
CA HIS A 73 -6.52 -15.88 -1.23
C HIS A 73 -6.09 -14.40 -1.27
N SER A 74 -4.96 -14.14 -1.94
CA SER A 74 -4.28 -12.86 -1.84
C SER A 74 -3.43 -12.54 -3.07
N TYR A 75 -3.34 -11.25 -3.39
CA TYR A 75 -2.28 -10.71 -4.25
C TYR A 75 -1.04 -10.43 -3.39
N ARG A 76 0.14 -10.75 -3.92
CA ARG A 76 1.43 -10.56 -3.25
C ARG A 76 2.44 -10.03 -4.26
N LYS A 77 3.29 -9.11 -3.84
CA LYS A 77 4.40 -8.59 -4.63
C LYS A 77 5.59 -8.26 -3.73
N ILE A 78 6.79 -8.51 -4.23
CA ILE A 78 8.04 -8.12 -3.59
C ILE A 78 8.76 -7.20 -4.59
N ASP A 79 9.25 -6.07 -4.10
CA ASP A 79 10.06 -5.11 -4.85
C ASP A 79 11.40 -4.93 -4.12
N ASP A 80 12.51 -5.09 -4.83
CA ASP A 80 13.84 -4.75 -4.31
C ASP A 80 14.09 -3.24 -4.50
N LEU A 81 14.41 -2.54 -3.42
CA LEU A 81 14.69 -1.10 -3.45
C LEU A 81 16.17 -0.81 -3.77
N ASN A 82 16.99 -1.84 -3.92
CA ASN A 82 18.42 -1.81 -4.27
C ASN A 82 19.32 -1.11 -3.24
N ASP A 83 18.85 -0.99 -2.00
CA ASP A 83 19.55 -0.39 -0.86
C ASP A 83 19.56 -1.31 0.36
N GLY A 84 19.46 -2.63 0.13
CA GLY A 84 19.35 -3.64 1.19
C GLY A 84 17.96 -3.69 1.84
N ILE A 85 16.98 -2.99 1.26
CA ILE A 85 15.57 -3.00 1.67
C ILE A 85 14.72 -3.66 0.60
N TYR A 86 13.82 -4.53 1.05
CA TYR A 86 12.81 -5.17 0.21
C TYR A 86 11.42 -4.74 0.66
N LEU A 87 10.59 -4.33 -0.28
CA LEU A 87 9.21 -3.92 -0.05
C LEU A 87 8.26 -5.05 -0.39
N PHE A 88 7.61 -5.58 0.64
CA PHE A 88 6.59 -6.60 0.52
C PHE A 88 5.22 -5.93 0.49
N ARG A 89 4.40 -6.29 -0.48
CA ARG A 89 3.04 -5.79 -0.68
C ARG A 89 2.08 -6.96 -0.73
N TYR A 90 0.94 -6.84 -0.07
CA TYR A 90 -0.12 -7.83 -0.16
C TYR A 90 -1.52 -7.23 -0.07
N ARG A 91 -2.47 -7.83 -0.78
CA ARG A 91 -3.91 -7.51 -0.72
C ARG A 91 -4.68 -8.79 -0.46
N LEU A 92 -5.53 -8.74 0.56
CA LEU A 92 -6.42 -9.85 0.87
C LEU A 92 -7.73 -9.69 0.11
N TYR A 93 -8.20 -10.80 -0.48
CA TYR A 93 -9.51 -10.87 -1.13
C TYR A 93 -10.61 -11.38 -0.18
N GLU A 94 -10.21 -11.90 0.97
CA GLU A 94 -11.09 -12.35 2.06
C GLU A 94 -10.60 -11.77 3.39
N SER A 95 -11.53 -11.54 4.33
CA SER A 95 -11.16 -11.13 5.69
C SER A 95 -10.73 -12.35 6.49
N VAL A 96 -9.69 -12.21 7.31
CA VAL A 96 -9.11 -13.33 8.07
C VAL A 96 -8.86 -12.94 9.52
N GLU A 97 -8.98 -13.90 10.42
CA GLU A 97 -8.55 -13.77 11.81
C GLU A 97 -7.11 -14.23 11.96
N ASN A 98 -6.24 -13.36 12.45
CA ASN A 98 -4.81 -13.61 12.65
C ASN A 98 -4.11 -14.16 11.40
N LEU A 99 -3.35 -13.31 10.72
CA LEU A 99 -2.63 -13.69 9.50
C LEU A 99 -1.20 -14.07 9.86
N HIS A 100 -0.78 -15.25 9.43
CA HIS A 100 0.61 -15.67 9.48
C HIS A 100 1.31 -15.28 8.18
N LEU A 101 2.38 -14.50 8.31
CA LEU A 101 3.30 -14.12 7.25
C LEU A 101 4.55 -15.00 7.38
N TYR A 102 4.84 -15.79 6.36
CA TYR A 102 6.05 -16.59 6.28
C TYR A 102 6.91 -16.11 5.11
N ILE A 103 8.19 -15.86 5.37
CA ILE A 103 9.16 -15.38 4.38
C ILE A 103 10.42 -16.24 4.48
N ARG A 104 10.83 -16.85 3.36
CA ARG A 104 12.18 -17.42 3.23
C ARG A 104 13.05 -16.46 2.44
N PHE A 105 14.11 -15.98 3.06
CA PHE A 105 15.04 -15.00 2.52
C PHE A 105 16.47 -15.57 2.62
N GLY A 106 17.01 -16.05 1.51
CA GLY A 106 18.25 -16.83 1.51
C GLY A 106 18.09 -18.07 2.39
N ASN A 107 18.96 -18.19 3.40
CA ASN A 107 18.91 -19.28 4.40
C ASN A 107 18.14 -18.92 5.68
N GLN A 108 17.45 -17.77 5.70
CA GLN A 108 16.72 -17.30 6.86
C GLN A 108 15.21 -17.47 6.66
N ASP A 109 14.56 -18.15 7.61
CA ASP A 109 13.11 -18.18 7.73
C ASP A 109 12.66 -17.08 8.70
N LEU A 110 11.75 -16.23 8.25
CA LEU A 110 11.20 -15.08 8.96
C LEU A 110 9.69 -15.24 9.06
N GLU A 111 9.18 -15.19 10.29
CA GLU A 111 7.76 -15.36 10.58
C GLU A 111 7.20 -14.17 11.35
N HIS A 112 5.98 -13.76 11.02
CA HIS A 112 5.24 -12.75 11.78
C HIS A 112 3.75 -13.07 11.81
N ILE A 113 3.14 -12.91 12.98
CA ILE A 113 1.68 -13.01 13.13
C ILE A 113 1.10 -11.61 13.22
N VAL A 114 0.32 -11.22 12.20
CA VAL A 114 -0.55 -10.05 12.30
C VAL A 114 -1.74 -10.43 13.16
N LYS A 115 -1.74 -10.00 14.42
CA LYS A 115 -2.80 -10.33 15.39
C LYS A 115 -4.04 -9.46 15.18
N GLY A 116 -5.21 -10.08 15.27
CA GLY A 116 -6.53 -9.45 15.18
C GLY A 116 -7.26 -9.74 13.86
N HIS A 117 -8.41 -9.09 13.68
CA HIS A 117 -9.22 -9.21 12.48
C HIS A 117 -8.63 -8.37 11.34
N ILE A 118 -8.26 -9.01 10.24
CA ILE A 118 -7.66 -8.37 9.07
C ILE A 118 -8.68 -8.36 7.94
N TYR A 119 -9.33 -7.21 7.79
CA TYR A 119 -10.35 -6.99 6.78
C TYR A 119 -9.79 -7.02 5.35
N SER A 120 -10.55 -7.63 4.44
CA SER A 120 -10.36 -7.43 3.00
C SER A 120 -10.69 -5.99 2.59
N ASP A 121 -10.17 -5.56 1.44
CA ASP A 121 -10.44 -4.21 0.91
C ASP A 121 -11.92 -3.98 0.58
N GLY A 122 -12.68 -5.05 0.32
CA GLY A 122 -14.11 -5.03 0.03
C GLY A 122 -15.02 -4.93 1.25
N CYS A 123 -14.48 -5.10 2.47
CA CYS A 123 -15.28 -5.01 3.69
C CYS A 123 -15.81 -3.58 3.91
N TYR A 124 -17.06 -3.46 4.35
CA TYR A 124 -17.64 -2.20 4.84
C TYR A 124 -17.56 -2.18 6.36
N CYS A 125 -16.55 -1.49 6.89
CA CYS A 125 -16.23 -1.37 8.30
C CYS A 125 -15.70 0.04 8.60
N PRO A 126 -16.55 1.08 8.45
CA PRO A 126 -16.09 2.45 8.57
C PRO A 126 -15.75 2.78 10.03
N GLN A 127 -14.50 3.17 10.28
CA GLN A 127 -14.07 3.76 11.54
C GLN A 127 -14.75 5.12 11.72
N THR A 128 -15.39 5.31 12.88
CA THR A 128 -16.07 6.55 13.24
C THR A 128 -15.11 7.58 13.83
N ASN A 129 -14.05 7.12 14.50
CA ASN A 129 -13.00 7.97 15.02
C ASN A 129 -11.90 8.18 13.97
N VAL A 130 -11.98 9.33 13.28
CA VAL A 130 -11.01 9.71 12.24
C VAL A 130 -9.58 9.79 12.79
N THR A 131 -9.39 10.19 14.05
CA THR A 131 -8.06 10.25 14.69
C THR A 131 -7.46 8.85 14.84
N GLU A 132 -8.24 7.88 15.32
CA GLU A 132 -7.79 6.48 15.39
C GLU A 132 -7.41 5.92 14.02
N TRP A 133 -8.15 6.31 12.97
CA TRP A 133 -7.83 5.92 11.59
C TRP A 133 -6.50 6.53 11.13
N PHE A 134 -6.26 7.82 11.38
CA PHE A 134 -4.98 8.47 11.06
C PHE A 134 -3.79 7.84 11.82
N ASP A 135 -3.96 7.58 13.11
CA ASP A 135 -2.93 6.97 13.95
C ASP A 135 -2.59 5.55 13.47
N ALA A 136 -3.62 4.78 13.08
CA ALA A 136 -3.43 3.44 12.52
C ALA A 136 -2.63 3.46 11.21
N LEU A 137 -2.84 4.48 10.38
CA LEU A 137 -2.11 4.70 9.13
C LEU A 137 -0.71 5.31 9.33
N GLU A 138 -0.30 5.58 10.57
CA GLU A 138 0.94 6.31 10.89
C GLU A 138 1.02 7.66 10.18
N CYS A 139 -0.15 8.27 9.95
CA CYS A 139 -0.24 9.63 9.44
C CYS A 139 0.14 10.60 10.55
N SER A 140 1.44 10.84 10.73
CA SER A 140 1.94 11.81 11.72
C SER A 140 1.23 13.16 11.62
N SER A 141 1.04 13.86 12.74
CA SER A 141 0.57 15.26 12.72
C SER A 141 1.51 16.19 11.94
N SER A 142 2.77 15.78 11.74
CA SER A 142 3.75 16.41 10.83
C SER A 142 3.52 16.14 9.33
N LEU A 143 2.72 15.13 8.95
CA LEU A 143 2.25 14.92 7.57
C LEU A 143 1.14 15.90 7.14
N SER A 144 0.81 16.85 8.02
CA SER A 144 0.56 18.22 7.61
C SER A 144 1.78 18.77 6.85
N THR A 145 2.05 18.23 5.66
CA THR A 145 3.12 18.71 4.81
C THR A 145 2.83 20.18 4.53
N SER A 146 3.84 21.03 4.70
CA SER A 146 3.77 22.43 4.28
C SER A 146 3.22 22.52 2.84
N GLN A 147 3.60 21.56 2.00
CA GLN A 147 3.09 21.38 0.64
C GLN A 147 1.57 21.21 0.59
N LEU A 148 0.97 20.23 1.28
CA LEU A 148 -0.49 20.04 1.25
C LEU A 148 -1.22 21.30 1.68
N ARG A 149 -0.79 21.92 2.79
CA ARG A 149 -1.38 23.17 3.28
C ARG A 149 -1.25 24.29 2.26
N GLN A 150 -0.11 24.39 1.58
CA GLN A 150 0.15 25.39 0.56
C GLN A 150 -0.72 25.17 -0.69
N ASP A 151 -0.88 23.93 -1.12
CA ASP A 151 -1.68 23.55 -2.29
C ASP A 151 -3.17 23.86 -2.07
N ILE A 152 -3.69 23.60 -0.86
CA ILE A 152 -5.10 23.85 -0.54
C ILE A 152 -5.36 25.31 -0.11
N LYS A 153 -4.33 26.11 0.18
CA LYS A 153 -4.45 27.48 0.71
C LYS A 153 -5.29 28.39 -0.19
N LEU A 154 -5.25 28.18 -1.50
CA LEU A 154 -6.01 28.97 -2.48
C LEU A 154 -7.53 28.69 -2.43
N PHE A 155 -7.95 27.63 -1.74
CA PHE A 155 -9.31 27.10 -1.76
C PHE A 155 -10.00 27.14 -0.38
N ASP A 156 -9.65 28.11 0.46
CA ASP A 156 -10.14 28.21 1.85
C ASP A 156 -11.68 28.24 1.98
N LYS A 157 -12.37 28.89 1.02
CA LYS A 157 -13.83 28.82 0.89
C LYS A 157 -14.23 28.59 -0.56
N ILE A 158 -14.89 27.46 -0.82
CA ILE A 158 -15.34 27.06 -2.15
C ILE A 158 -16.87 27.14 -2.22
N ASP A 159 -17.40 27.98 -3.10
CA ASP A 159 -18.80 27.92 -3.50
C ASP A 159 -18.95 26.92 -4.64
N MET A 160 -19.32 25.68 -4.30
CA MET A 160 -19.45 24.60 -5.28
C MET A 160 -20.55 24.85 -6.32
N ASN A 161 -21.60 25.62 -5.99
CA ASN A 161 -22.64 25.99 -6.95
C ASN A 161 -22.07 26.93 -8.02
N LYS A 162 -21.27 27.92 -7.60
CA LYS A 162 -20.57 28.80 -8.53
C LYS A 162 -19.55 28.06 -9.38
N VAL A 163 -18.83 27.10 -8.80
CA VAL A 163 -17.84 26.28 -9.53
C VAL A 163 -18.52 25.43 -10.60
N ILE A 164 -19.59 24.69 -10.26
CA ILE A 164 -20.27 23.82 -11.22
C ILE A 164 -20.95 24.60 -12.35
N ASN A 165 -21.56 25.75 -12.04
CA ASN A 165 -22.19 26.60 -13.06
C ASN A 165 -21.15 27.13 -14.07
N LYS A 166 -20.00 27.62 -13.57
CA LYS A 166 -18.92 28.06 -14.45
C LYS A 166 -18.32 26.92 -15.26
N ALA A 167 -18.20 25.73 -14.67
CA ALA A 167 -17.70 24.56 -15.38
C ALA A 167 -18.67 24.12 -16.50
N GLN A 168 -19.98 24.18 -16.23
CA GLN A 168 -21.03 23.91 -17.21
C GLN A 168 -20.94 24.86 -18.40
N GLU A 169 -20.93 26.17 -18.14
CA GLU A 169 -20.88 27.21 -19.16
C GLU A 169 -19.66 27.07 -20.07
N LYS A 170 -18.50 26.74 -19.48
CA LYS A 170 -17.22 26.77 -20.21
C LYS A 170 -16.86 25.45 -20.90
N TYR A 171 -17.20 24.31 -20.31
CA TYR A 171 -16.63 23.02 -20.72
C TYR A 171 -17.65 22.04 -21.26
N PHE A 172 -18.92 22.09 -20.83
CA PHE A 172 -19.85 21.00 -21.12
C PHE A 172 -20.38 21.03 -22.57
N GLN A 173 -20.21 22.15 -23.25
CA GLN A 173 -20.52 22.29 -24.68
C GLN A 173 -19.49 21.61 -25.59
N TYR A 174 -18.33 21.20 -25.05
CA TYR A 174 -17.22 20.60 -25.81
C TYR A 174 -16.88 19.19 -25.27
N PRO A 175 -17.81 18.22 -25.38
CA PRO A 175 -17.70 16.94 -24.68
C PRO A 175 -16.55 16.04 -25.17
N GLN A 176 -16.03 16.28 -26.38
CA GLN A 176 -14.88 15.57 -26.94
C GLN A 176 -13.54 16.13 -26.45
N THR A 177 -13.52 17.37 -25.96
CA THR A 177 -12.29 18.05 -25.52
C THR A 177 -12.12 18.02 -24.01
N TYR A 178 -13.21 18.21 -23.27
CA TYR A 178 -13.18 18.28 -21.81
C TYR A 178 -14.02 17.18 -21.20
N ALA A 179 -13.48 16.59 -20.13
CA ALA A 179 -14.21 15.65 -19.32
C ALA A 179 -14.01 15.99 -17.83
N LEU A 180 -15.11 16.01 -17.09
CA LEU A 180 -15.15 16.45 -15.69
C LEU A 180 -16.09 15.56 -14.89
N CYS A 181 -15.71 15.19 -13.68
CA CYS A 181 -16.56 14.46 -12.75
C CYS A 181 -16.71 15.25 -11.44
N HIS A 182 -17.96 15.53 -11.08
CA HIS A 182 -18.34 16.13 -9.81
C HIS A 182 -18.68 14.99 -8.83
N TYR A 183 -17.96 14.95 -7.71
CA TYR A 183 -18.21 14.02 -6.60
C TYR A 183 -18.83 14.75 -5.42
N VAL A 184 -19.78 14.09 -4.75
CA VAL A 184 -20.37 14.53 -3.48
C VAL A 184 -20.28 13.38 -2.50
N ILE A 185 -19.79 13.66 -1.31
CA ILE A 185 -19.89 12.75 -0.17
C ILE A 185 -21.11 13.21 0.61
N LYS A 186 -22.04 12.30 0.90
CA LYS A 186 -23.20 12.63 1.73
C LYS A 186 -23.59 11.43 2.56
N ASN A 187 -23.62 11.59 3.88
CA ASN A 187 -23.89 10.50 4.82
C ASN A 187 -22.97 9.30 4.56
N ASN A 188 -21.66 9.55 4.36
CA ASN A 188 -20.65 8.55 4.01
C ASN A 188 -20.93 7.75 2.72
N LYS A 189 -21.77 8.27 1.82
CA LYS A 189 -22.02 7.69 0.49
C LYS A 189 -21.45 8.59 -0.60
N ILE A 190 -20.89 7.96 -1.63
CA ILE A 190 -20.29 8.66 -2.76
C ILE A 190 -21.33 8.79 -3.88
N TYR A 191 -21.62 10.02 -4.25
CA TYR A 191 -22.43 10.37 -5.41
C TYR A 191 -21.51 10.99 -6.46
N ARG A 192 -21.78 10.72 -7.74
CA ARG A 192 -20.97 11.24 -8.83
C ARG A 192 -21.81 11.57 -10.05
N LYS A 193 -21.50 12.69 -10.68
CA LYS A 193 -21.97 13.04 -12.02
C LYS A 193 -20.78 13.41 -12.90
N CYS A 194 -20.63 12.74 -14.04
CA CYS A 194 -19.58 13.04 -15.02
C CYS A 194 -20.17 13.70 -16.27
N HIS A 195 -19.35 14.50 -16.93
CA HIS A 195 -19.65 15.25 -18.15
C HIS A 195 -18.49 15.08 -19.14
N GLY A 196 -18.81 14.99 -20.43
CA GLY A 196 -17.85 14.67 -21.51
C GLY A 196 -17.93 13.22 -21.98
N GLU A 197 -17.33 12.93 -23.14
CA GLU A 197 -17.31 11.59 -23.76
C GLU A 197 -16.21 10.70 -23.15
N HIS A 198 -15.05 11.28 -22.83
CA HIS A 198 -13.88 10.54 -22.34
C HIS A 198 -13.76 10.53 -20.82
N ILE A 199 -14.69 9.84 -20.14
CA ILE A 199 -14.78 9.82 -18.67
C ILE A 199 -14.07 8.61 -18.02
N GLY A 200 -13.22 7.89 -18.75
CA GLY A 200 -12.55 6.67 -18.26
C GLY A 200 -11.72 6.89 -17.00
N PHE A 201 -11.08 8.06 -16.86
CA PHE A 201 -10.26 8.44 -15.70
C PHE A 201 -10.99 8.39 -14.36
N LYS A 202 -12.33 8.44 -14.38
CA LYS A 202 -13.16 8.37 -13.16
C LYS A 202 -12.90 7.10 -12.34
N SER A 203 -12.46 6.01 -12.98
CA SER A 203 -12.17 4.74 -12.30
C SER A 203 -11.08 4.88 -11.23
N PHE A 204 -10.07 5.74 -11.47
CA PHE A 204 -8.99 5.97 -10.52
C PHE A 204 -9.52 6.65 -9.25
N SER A 205 -10.32 7.71 -9.38
CA SER A 205 -10.92 8.41 -8.25
C SER A 205 -11.97 7.57 -7.52
N ASP A 206 -12.82 6.83 -8.26
CA ASP A 206 -13.83 5.93 -7.68
C ASP A 206 -13.19 4.91 -6.75
N ALA A 207 -12.12 4.26 -7.20
CA ALA A 207 -11.45 3.22 -6.43
C ALA A 207 -10.96 3.76 -5.08
N VAL A 208 -10.40 4.96 -5.08
CA VAL A 208 -9.93 5.63 -3.85
C VAL A 208 -11.11 6.01 -2.95
N LEU A 209 -12.12 6.72 -3.47
CA LEU A 209 -13.27 7.20 -2.67
C LEU A 209 -14.13 6.06 -2.12
N LEU A 210 -14.33 5.00 -2.90
CA LEU A 210 -15.05 3.80 -2.44
C LEU A 210 -14.24 3.05 -1.39
N SER A 211 -12.92 2.98 -1.53
CA SER A 211 -12.08 2.34 -0.51
C SER A 211 -12.08 3.12 0.80
N LEU A 212 -12.05 4.45 0.74
CA LEU A 212 -12.11 5.34 1.90
C LEU A 212 -13.46 5.23 2.62
N SER A 213 -14.59 5.41 1.91
CA SER A 213 -15.93 5.38 2.54
C SER A 213 -16.29 4.05 3.19
N ARG A 214 -15.64 2.95 2.77
CA ARG A 214 -15.74 1.64 3.42
C ARG A 214 -14.97 1.52 4.73
N LYS A 215 -13.93 2.33 4.94
CA LYS A 215 -12.95 2.18 6.03
C LYS A 215 -12.99 3.31 7.05
N VAL A 216 -13.52 4.47 6.68
CA VAL A 216 -13.67 5.62 7.58
C VAL A 216 -14.95 6.37 7.23
N VAL A 217 -15.62 6.93 8.24
CA VAL A 217 -16.74 7.84 8.04
C VAL A 217 -16.19 9.16 7.50
N LEU A 218 -16.45 9.42 6.21
CA LEU A 218 -16.07 10.67 5.56
C LEU A 218 -17.10 11.77 5.87
N PRO A 219 -16.64 13.02 6.08
CA PRO A 219 -17.53 14.17 6.21
C PRO A 219 -18.27 14.45 4.89
N ASP A 220 -19.41 15.13 5.00
CA ASP A 220 -20.19 15.64 3.87
C ASP A 220 -19.47 16.73 3.08
#